data_AF-A0A2R3WJ59-F1
#
_entry.id   AF-A0A2R3WJ59-F1
#
_cell.length_a   1.000
_cell.length_b   1.000
_cell.length_c   1.000
_cell.angle_alpha   90.00
_cell.angle_beta   90.00
_cell.angle_gamma   90.00
#
_symmetry.space_group_name_H-M   'P 1'
#
loop_
_entity.id
_entity.type
_entity.pdbx_description
1 polymer ?
#
loop_
_entity_poly.entity_id
_entity_poly.type
_entity_poly.pdbx_seq_one_letter_code
_entity_poly.pdbx_strand_id
1 'polypeptide(L)'
;VALSKYTGHVTVIVNTASLCSFTASSLQQLTHVQEAYGPRRVTVLAFPCAQFANQEPKNNEEIDVWARTWGVNFPLFDKVQVKGPAAHPLFTMLQASLGPVRWNYTKFICDREGIPLV
;
A
#
# COMPACT_ATOMS: atom_id res chain seq x y z
N VAL A 1 5.28 2.72 12.72
CA VAL A 1 4.60 4.04 12.76
C VAL A 1 3.12 3.81 13.06
N ALA A 2 2.51 4.57 13.97
CA ALA A 2 1.07 4.46 14.23
C ALA A 2 0.25 5.14 13.10
N LEU A 3 -0.81 4.48 12.63
CA LEU A 3 -1.65 5.02 11.54
C LEU A 3 -2.48 6.23 11.94
N SER A 4 -2.66 6.49 13.25
CA SER A 4 -3.27 7.72 13.75
C SER A 4 -2.55 9.00 13.30
N LYS A 5 -1.28 8.89 12.86
CA LYS A 5 -0.57 9.97 12.16
C LYS A 5 -1.32 10.50 10.93
N TYR A 6 -2.15 9.67 10.31
CA TYR A 6 -2.88 9.99 9.08
C TYR A 6 -4.32 10.43 9.33
N THR A 7 -4.76 10.58 10.60
CA THR A 7 -6.08 11.17 10.90
C THR A 7 -6.25 12.53 10.19
N GLY A 8 -7.42 12.74 9.61
CA GLY A 8 -7.71 13.92 8.78
C GLY A 8 -7.26 13.79 7.32
N HIS A 9 -6.64 12.67 6.91
CA HIS A 9 -6.30 12.35 5.53
C HIS A 9 -7.18 11.23 5.00
N VAL A 10 -7.54 11.31 3.73
CA VAL A 10 -8.01 10.12 2.99
C VAL A 10 -6.77 9.28 2.68
N THR A 11 -6.78 8.00 3.04
CA THR A 11 -5.63 7.11 2.80
C THR A 11 -5.93 6.09 1.72
N VAL A 12 -5.05 5.96 0.74
CA VAL A 12 -5.05 4.89 -0.26
C VAL A 12 -4.04 3.84 0.19
N ILE A 13 -4.52 2.76 0.80
CA ILE A 13 -3.70 1.66 1.32
C ILE A 13 -3.54 0.61 0.21
N VAL A 14 -2.30 0.22 -0.10
CA VAL A 14 -2.02 -0.68 -1.23
C VAL A 14 -0.96 -1.72 -0.88
N ASN A 15 -1.19 -2.99 -1.24
CA ASN A 15 -0.16 -4.02 -1.18
C ASN A 15 0.68 -4.01 -2.46
N THR A 16 2.00 -3.90 -2.37
CA THR A 16 2.89 -3.72 -3.54
C THR A 16 3.81 -4.92 -3.76
N ALA A 17 4.31 -5.06 -4.99
CA ALA A 17 5.30 -6.08 -5.36
C ALA A 17 6.19 -5.58 -6.50
N SER A 18 7.52 -5.71 -6.39
CA SER A 18 8.49 -5.15 -7.35
C SER A 18 8.61 -5.93 -8.68
N LEU A 19 8.20 -7.20 -8.71
CA LEU A 19 8.28 -8.07 -9.90
C LEU A 19 6.91 -8.42 -10.49
N CYS A 20 5.89 -7.59 -10.25
CA CYS A 20 4.56 -7.80 -10.82
C CYS A 20 4.46 -7.13 -12.19
N SER A 21 3.69 -7.72 -13.12
CA SER A 21 3.40 -7.10 -14.41
C SER A 21 2.65 -5.76 -14.28
N PHE A 22 1.97 -5.52 -13.16
CA PHE A 22 1.26 -4.28 -12.86
C PHE A 22 2.12 -3.21 -12.19
N THR A 23 3.39 -3.50 -11.89
CA THR A 23 4.25 -2.61 -11.10
C THR A 23 4.43 -1.25 -11.74
N ALA A 24 4.80 -1.22 -13.02
CA ALA A 24 5.08 0.04 -13.71
C ALA A 24 3.84 0.96 -13.76
N SER A 25 2.69 0.43 -14.21
CA SER A 25 1.45 1.20 -14.31
C SER A 25 0.90 1.61 -12.95
N SER A 26 0.96 0.71 -11.95
CA SER A 26 0.45 1.01 -10.61
C SER A 26 1.29 2.07 -9.90
N LEU A 27 2.62 2.00 -9.96
CA LEU A 27 3.48 3.02 -9.34
C LEU A 27 3.27 4.38 -10.01
N GLN A 28 3.21 4.44 -11.34
CA GLN A 28 2.91 5.68 -12.06
C GLN A 28 1.57 6.30 -11.62
N GLN A 29 0.51 5.49 -11.51
CA GLN A 29 -0.81 5.96 -11.08
C GLN A 29 -0.81 6.42 -9.61
N LEU A 30 -0.16 5.68 -8.72
CA LEU A 30 -0.11 6.02 -7.29
C LEU A 30 0.72 7.28 -7.03
N THR A 31 1.85 7.43 -7.73
CA THR A 31 2.66 8.66 -7.70
C THR A 31 1.83 9.84 -8.18
N HIS A 32 1.11 9.70 -9.29
CA HIS A 32 0.20 10.74 -9.78
C HIS A 32 -0.89 11.11 -8.78
N VAL A 33 -1.50 10.11 -8.10
CA VAL A 33 -2.48 10.36 -7.04
C VAL A 33 -1.86 11.14 -5.89
N GLN A 34 -0.66 10.77 -5.44
CA GLN A 34 0.04 11.46 -4.36
C GLN A 34 0.37 12.92 -4.73
N GLU A 35 0.78 13.18 -5.97
CA GLU A 35 1.09 14.52 -6.46
C GLU A 35 -0.17 15.38 -6.59
N ALA A 36 -1.21 14.85 -7.24
CA ALA A 36 -2.42 15.60 -7.54
C ALA A 36 -3.29 15.88 -6.30
N TYR A 37 -3.35 14.92 -5.38
CA TYR A 37 -4.27 14.97 -4.24
C TYR A 37 -3.57 15.10 -2.87
N GLY A 38 -2.25 14.98 -2.81
CA GLY A 38 -1.44 15.25 -1.61
C GLY A 38 -1.79 16.57 -0.92
N PRO A 39 -1.84 17.71 -1.63
CA PRO A 39 -2.23 19.00 -1.07
C PRO A 39 -3.65 19.04 -0.49
N ARG A 40 -4.53 18.10 -0.89
CA ARG A 40 -5.92 17.97 -0.41
C ARG A 40 -6.06 16.96 0.73
N ARG A 41 -4.94 16.59 1.36
CA ARG A 41 -4.85 15.57 2.42
C ARG A 41 -5.27 14.18 1.94
N VAL A 42 -4.75 13.77 0.78
CA VAL A 42 -4.77 12.36 0.35
C VAL A 42 -3.35 11.82 0.44
N THR A 43 -3.18 10.59 0.93
CA THR A 43 -1.84 9.96 0.94
C THR A 43 -1.93 8.49 0.59
N VAL A 44 -0.95 8.03 -0.19
CA VAL A 44 -0.78 6.60 -0.49
C VAL A 44 0.05 5.96 0.62
N LEU A 45 -0.36 4.79 1.09
CA LEU A 45 0.36 3.99 2.09
C LEU A 45 0.69 2.64 1.46
N ALA A 46 1.96 2.43 1.10
CA ALA A 46 2.40 1.24 0.37
C ALA A 46 3.00 0.18 1.29
N PHE A 47 2.50 -1.05 1.19
CA PHE A 47 2.90 -2.20 1.98
C PHE A 47 3.40 -3.34 1.09
N PRO A 48 4.71 -3.53 0.95
CA PRO A 48 5.27 -4.62 0.17
C PRO A 48 4.79 -5.99 0.68
N CYS A 49 4.53 -6.93 -0.24
CA CYS A 49 4.05 -8.26 0.13
C CYS A 49 4.51 -9.34 -0.87
N ALA A 50 5.13 -10.41 -0.36
CA ALA A 50 5.62 -11.53 -1.18
C ALA A 50 4.59 -12.66 -1.38
N GLN A 51 3.39 -12.56 -0.81
CA GLN A 51 2.44 -13.68 -0.75
C GLN A 51 1.73 -14.00 -2.09
N PHE A 52 2.01 -13.25 -3.15
CA PHE A 52 1.42 -13.43 -4.48
C PHE A 52 2.54 -13.73 -5.49
N ALA A 53 2.68 -15.02 -5.81
CA ALA A 53 3.72 -15.56 -6.70
C ALA A 53 5.17 -15.12 -6.35
N ASN A 54 5.45 -14.85 -5.07
CA ASN A 54 6.76 -14.38 -4.59
C ASN A 54 7.31 -13.17 -5.38
N GLN A 55 6.42 -12.28 -5.83
CA GLN A 55 6.79 -11.12 -6.66
C GLN A 55 7.43 -9.97 -5.87
N GLU A 56 7.67 -10.15 -4.57
CA GLU A 56 8.44 -9.22 -3.73
C GLU A 56 9.56 -9.96 -2.97
N PRO A 57 10.57 -10.49 -3.68
CA PRO A 57 11.64 -11.28 -3.07
C PRO A 57 12.63 -10.43 -2.26
N LYS A 58 12.68 -9.12 -2.54
CA LYS A 58 13.61 -8.17 -1.93
C LYS A 58 13.39 -8.04 -0.41
N ASN A 59 14.44 -7.73 0.34
CA ASN A 59 14.34 -7.29 1.73
C ASN A 59 13.90 -5.81 1.82
N ASN A 60 13.67 -5.29 3.02
CA ASN A 60 13.13 -3.95 3.21
C ASN A 60 14.10 -2.87 2.71
N GLU A 61 15.41 -3.05 2.91
CA GLU A 61 16.45 -2.13 2.48
C GLU A 61 16.54 -2.05 0.94
N GLU A 62 16.49 -3.20 0.27
CA GLU A 62 16.44 -3.31 -1.19
C GLU A 62 15.16 -2.71 -1.77
N ILE A 63 14.02 -2.86 -1.07
CA ILE A 63 12.74 -2.28 -1.46
C ILE A 63 12.79 -0.75 -1.38
N ASP A 64 13.39 -0.17 -0.33
CA ASP A 64 13.53 1.29 -0.20
C ASP A 64 14.38 1.86 -1.35
N VAL A 65 15.52 1.25 -1.63
CA VAL A 65 16.38 1.64 -2.76
C VAL A 65 15.63 1.52 -4.09
N TRP A 66 14.96 0.39 -4.31
CA TRP A 66 14.18 0.16 -5.52
C TRP A 66 13.03 1.17 -5.69
N ALA A 67 12.28 1.47 -4.62
CA ALA A 67 11.19 2.42 -4.68
C ALA A 67 11.68 3.84 -5.04
N ARG A 68 12.86 4.24 -4.55
CA ARG A 68 13.50 5.52 -4.91
C ARG A 68 13.84 5.59 -6.39
N THR A 69 14.31 4.50 -7.02
CA THR A 69 14.60 4.50 -8.47
C THR A 69 13.35 4.64 -9.33
N TRP A 70 12.17 4.28 -8.79
CA TRP A 70 10.86 4.48 -9.42
C TRP A 70 10.21 5.83 -9.09
N GLY A 71 10.88 6.70 -8.33
CA GLY A 71 10.34 8.02 -7.95
C GLY A 71 9.14 7.94 -7.01
N VAL A 72 9.03 6.88 -6.20
CA VAL A 72 7.99 6.77 -5.17
C VAL A 72 8.12 7.95 -4.20
N ASN A 73 7.04 8.73 -4.06
CA ASN A 73 7.00 9.98 -3.29
C ASN A 73 5.98 9.91 -2.13
N PHE A 74 5.56 8.72 -1.75
CA PHE A 74 4.61 8.45 -0.68
C PHE A 74 5.18 7.46 0.35
N PRO A 75 4.61 7.39 1.55
CA PRO A 75 5.02 6.44 2.59
C PRO A 75 5.10 4.99 2.10
N LEU A 76 6.28 4.40 2.26
CA LEU A 76 6.57 2.98 2.07
C LEU A 76 6.84 2.36 3.44
N PHE A 77 6.16 1.25 3.74
CA PHE A 77 6.31 0.52 4.99
C PHE A 77 7.12 -0.77 4.78
N ASP A 78 7.49 -1.41 5.88
CA ASP A 78 8.12 -2.73 5.83
C ASP A 78 7.20 -3.77 5.18
N LYS A 79 7.84 -4.81 4.64
CA LYS A 79 7.13 -5.96 4.06
C LYS A 79 6.23 -6.62 5.11
N VAL A 80 4.97 -6.86 4.73
CA VAL A 80 3.97 -7.51 5.60
C VAL A 80 3.31 -8.70 4.92
N GLN A 81 2.69 -9.54 5.73
CA GLN A 81 1.71 -10.51 5.25
C GLN A 81 0.32 -9.87 5.26
N VAL A 82 -0.45 -10.11 4.22
CA VAL A 82 -1.83 -9.63 4.07
C VAL A 82 -2.85 -10.77 4.16
N LYS A 83 -2.42 -12.03 4.06
CA LYS A 83 -3.28 -13.21 4.17
C LYS A 83 -2.74 -14.24 5.16
N GLY A 84 -3.64 -15.07 5.68
CA GLY A 84 -3.32 -16.15 6.62
C GLY A 84 -3.19 -15.70 8.08
N PRO A 85 -2.81 -16.61 9.00
CA PRO A 85 -2.81 -16.34 10.45
C PRO A 85 -1.84 -15.24 10.89
N ALA A 86 -0.79 -14.99 10.10
CA ALA A 86 0.19 -13.95 10.35
C ALA A 86 -0.11 -12.64 9.59
N ALA A 87 -1.31 -12.50 9.01
CA ALA A 87 -1.71 -11.28 8.33
C ALA A 87 -1.64 -10.09 9.28
N HIS A 88 -1.10 -8.98 8.79
CA HIS A 88 -1.01 -7.74 9.55
C HIS A 88 -2.43 -7.30 9.98
N PRO A 89 -2.64 -6.86 11.24
CA PRO A 89 -3.97 -6.53 11.76
C PRO A 89 -4.74 -5.52 10.90
N LEU A 90 -4.04 -4.54 10.31
CA LEU A 90 -4.61 -3.61 9.32
C LEU A 90 -5.32 -4.34 8.17
N PHE A 91 -4.62 -5.27 7.50
CA PHE A 91 -5.18 -5.99 6.35
C PHE A 91 -6.27 -6.97 6.77
N THR A 92 -6.21 -7.51 7.98
CA THR A 92 -7.31 -8.32 8.54
C THR A 92 -8.58 -7.47 8.66
N MET A 93 -8.48 -6.26 9.21
CA MET A 93 -9.60 -5.34 9.35
C MET A 93 -10.14 -4.89 7.99
N LEU A 94 -9.27 -4.45 7.08
CA LEU A 94 -9.69 -3.97 5.74
C LEU A 94 -10.42 -5.06 4.95
N GLN A 95 -9.90 -6.30 4.97
CA GLN A 95 -10.52 -7.40 4.24
C GLN A 95 -11.84 -7.87 4.84
N ALA A 96 -12.03 -7.71 6.15
CA ALA A 96 -13.31 -7.98 6.80
C ALA A 96 -14.39 -6.98 6.34
N SER A 97 -14.02 -5.73 6.10
CA SER A 97 -14.95 -4.66 5.69
C SER A 97 -15.21 -4.61 4.18
N LEU A 98 -14.17 -4.78 3.36
CA LEU A 98 -14.21 -4.48 1.92
C LEU A 98 -13.91 -5.69 1.01
N GLY A 99 -13.57 -6.83 1.61
CA GLY A 99 -13.27 -8.08 0.89
C GLY A 99 -11.78 -8.38 0.72
N PRO A 100 -11.44 -9.60 0.28
CA PRO A 100 -10.08 -10.13 0.38
C PRO A 100 -9.11 -9.50 -0.62
N VAL A 101 -7.83 -9.43 -0.23
CA VAL A 101 -6.73 -9.14 -1.14
C VAL A 101 -6.51 -10.35 -2.03
N ARG A 102 -6.88 -10.22 -3.30
CA ARG A 102 -6.76 -11.32 -4.28
C ARG A 102 -5.42 -11.35 -5.01
N TRP A 103 -4.78 -10.19 -5.15
CA TRP A 103 -3.52 -10.07 -5.87
C TRP A 103 -2.70 -8.84 -5.42
N ASN A 104 -1.49 -8.72 -5.99
CA ASN A 104 -0.66 -7.52 -5.89
C ASN A 104 -1.42 -6.29 -6.40
N TYR A 105 -1.17 -5.15 -5.76
CA TYR A 105 -1.79 -3.86 -6.06
C TYR A 105 -3.30 -3.83 -5.85
N THR A 106 -3.83 -4.55 -4.86
CA THR A 106 -5.19 -4.28 -4.34
C THR A 106 -5.15 -2.97 -3.56
N LYS A 107 -6.16 -2.13 -3.71
CA LYS A 107 -6.26 -0.84 -3.03
C LYS A 107 -7.45 -0.85 -2.09
N PHE A 108 -7.29 -0.18 -0.96
CA PHE A 108 -8.37 0.19 -0.05
C PHE A 108 -8.31 1.69 0.19
N ILE A 109 -9.45 2.36 0.18
CA ILE A 109 -9.58 3.77 0.49
C ILE A 109 -10.25 3.89 1.85
N CYS A 110 -9.60 4.59 2.78
CA CYS A 110 -10.22 4.98 4.03
C CYS A 110 -10.47 6.48 4.03
N ASP A 111 -11.57 6.90 4.68
CA ASP A 111 -11.90 8.31 4.84
C ASP A 111 -10.96 9.01 5.86
N ARG A 112 -11.29 10.27 6.18
CA ARG A 112 -10.50 11.10 7.09
C ARG A 112 -10.54 10.65 8.55
N GLU A 113 -11.50 9.80 8.92
CA GLU A 113 -11.61 9.18 10.24
C GLU A 113 -10.89 7.82 10.28
N GLY A 114 -10.43 7.34 9.13
CA GLY A 114 -9.78 6.03 8.99
C GLY A 114 -10.78 4.90 8.76
N ILE A 115 -12.04 5.20 8.42
CA ILE A 115 -13.08 4.21 8.15
C ILE A 115 -12.93 3.71 6.70
N PRO A 116 -12.86 2.39 6.46
CA PRO A 116 -12.77 1.84 5.11
C PRO A 116 -14.04 2.15 4.29
N LEU A 117 -13.86 2.63 3.05
CA LEU A 117 -14.94 3.01 2.14
C LEU A 117 -15.06 2.07 0.93
N VAL A 118 -13.96 1.87 0.20
CA VAL A 118 -13.90 1.10 -1.08
C VAL A 118 -12.58 0.39 -1.27
#